data_AF-A0A920TTR1-F1
#
_entry.id   AF-A0A920TTR1-F1
#
_cell.length_a   1.000
_cell.length_b   1.000
_cell.length_c   1.000
_cell.angle_alpha   90.00
_cell.angle_beta   90.00
_cell.angle_gamma   90.00
#
_symmetry.space_group_name_H-M   'P 1'
#
loop_
_entity.id
_entity.type
_entity.pdbx_description
1 polymer ?
#
loop_
_entity_poly.entity_id
_entity_poly.type
_entity_poly.pdbx_seq_one_letter_code
_entity_poly.pdbx_strand_id
1 'polypeptide(L)'
;MNAVVLSGGSAFGLDVGSGVMRYLDEEDIGYRVGQKVVPIVVGAILYDLGLEGDRKIRPGPECGYIAAETASISLQKKGRLEQAQVLQLGRWVEGDP
;
A
#
# COMPACT_ATOMS: atom_id res chain seq x y z
N MET A 1 0.86 6.64 12.36
CA MET A 1 0.92 6.26 10.93
C MET A 1 1.24 4.78 10.87
N ASN A 2 0.53 4.00 10.06
CA ASN A 2 0.63 2.54 10.05
C ASN A 2 1.33 2.02 8.78
N ALA A 3 0.98 2.56 7.61
CA ALA A 3 1.61 2.20 6.34
C ALA A 3 1.87 3.41 5.45
N VAL A 4 2.97 3.35 4.68
CA VAL A 4 3.21 4.18 3.49
C VAL A 4 2.94 3.31 2.26
N VAL A 5 2.22 3.82 1.27
CA VAL A 5 2.00 3.15 -0.02
C VAL A 5 2.58 3.99 -1.15
N LEU A 6 3.43 3.39 -1.97
CA LEU A 6 3.86 3.95 -3.25
C LEU A 6 3.23 3.14 -4.39
N SER A 7 2.45 3.80 -5.25
CA SER A 7 1.69 3.16 -6.32
C SER A 7 1.87 3.85 -7.68
N GLY A 8 1.76 3.07 -8.76
CA GLY A 8 1.59 3.56 -10.12
C GLY A 8 0.14 3.96 -10.43
N GLY A 9 -0.19 4.20 -11.69
CA GLY A 9 -1.55 4.54 -12.13
C GLY A 9 -1.97 5.99 -11.89
N SER A 10 -1.05 6.88 -11.54
CA SER A 10 -1.35 8.29 -11.19
C SER A 10 -2.43 8.38 -10.11
N ALA A 11 -3.34 9.35 -10.19
CA ALA A 11 -4.39 9.58 -9.19
C ALA A 11 -5.25 8.33 -8.91
N PHE A 12 -5.41 7.46 -9.90
CA PHE A 12 -6.15 6.21 -9.74
C PHE A 12 -5.47 5.22 -8.79
N GLY A 13 -4.14 5.28 -8.67
CA GLY A 13 -3.36 4.41 -7.79
C GLY A 13 -3.57 4.68 -6.30
N LEU A 14 -4.23 5.78 -5.93
CA LEU A 14 -4.59 6.06 -4.53
C LEU A 14 -5.52 4.98 -3.95
N ASP A 15 -6.32 4.31 -4.79
CA ASP A 15 -7.28 3.29 -4.37
C ASP A 15 -6.61 2.02 -3.82
N VAL A 16 -5.32 1.81 -4.10
CA VAL A 16 -4.49 0.80 -3.42
C VAL A 16 -4.54 0.98 -1.90
N GLY A 17 -4.61 2.22 -1.42
CA GLY A 17 -4.73 2.51 0.02
C GLY A 17 -5.95 1.86 0.67
N SER A 18 -7.06 1.71 -0.06
CA SER A 18 -8.28 1.05 0.42
C SER A 18 -8.02 -0.40 0.81
N GLY A 19 -7.24 -1.14 0.01
CA GLY A 19 -6.90 -2.54 0.33
C GLY A 19 -5.92 -2.67 1.48
N VAL A 20 -4.96 -1.76 1.59
CA VAL A 20 -4.05 -1.69 2.74
C VAL A 20 -4.81 -1.40 4.03
N MET A 21 -5.77 -0.46 4.00
CA MET A 21 -6.64 -0.19 5.14
C MET A 21 -7.46 -1.42 5.54
N ARG A 22 -7.99 -2.18 4.57
CA ARG A 22 -8.72 -3.42 4.84
C ARG A 22 -7.86 -4.45 5.58
N TYR A 23 -6.66 -4.73 5.06
CA TYR A 23 -5.73 -5.66 5.72
C TYR A 23 -5.39 -5.22 7.15
N LEU A 24 -5.04 -3.94 7.33
CA LEU A 24 -4.66 -3.42 8.65
C LEU A 24 -5.81 -3.43 9.66
N ASP A 25 -7.06 -3.22 9.22
CA ASP A 25 -8.25 -3.33 10.07
C ASP A 25 -8.48 -4.78 10.53
N GLU A 26 -8.34 -5.74 9.62
CA GLU A 26 -8.47 -7.18 9.91
C GLU A 26 -7.41 -7.67 10.92
N GLU A 27 -6.22 -7.07 10.90
CA GLU A 27 -5.12 -7.37 11.83
C GLU A 27 -5.13 -6.54 13.13
N ASP A 28 -6.17 -5.72 13.37
CA ASP A 28 -6.27 -4.78 14.53
C ASP A 28 -5.08 -3.78 14.61
N ILE A 29 -4.49 -3.42 13.46
CA ILE A 29 -3.35 -2.50 13.34
C ILE A 29 -3.83 -1.09 12.95
N GLY A 30 -3.75 -0.15 13.89
CA GLY A 30 -4.16 1.23 13.62
C GLY A 30 -4.17 2.11 14.85
N TYR A 31 -4.74 3.30 14.71
CA TYR A 31 -4.99 4.19 15.83
C TYR A 31 -6.27 3.77 16.56
N ARG A 32 -6.20 3.55 17.87
CA ARG A 32 -7.36 3.13 18.67
C ARG A 32 -8.31 4.31 18.92
N VAL A 33 -9.55 4.17 18.47
CA VAL A 33 -10.64 5.13 18.69
C VAL A 33 -11.77 4.42 19.43
N GLY A 34 -11.74 4.52 20.76
CA GLY A 34 -12.63 3.77 21.65
C GLY A 34 -12.38 2.27 21.53
N GLN A 35 -13.39 1.51 21.10
CA GLN A 35 -13.30 0.07 20.88
C GLN A 35 -12.90 -0.30 19.44
N LYS A 36 -12.76 0.67 18.54
CA LYS A 36 -12.39 0.44 17.14
C LYS A 36 -10.94 0.82 16.89
N VAL A 37 -10.37 0.24 15.84
CA VAL A 37 -9.08 0.64 15.30
C VAL A 37 -9.29 1.36 13.96
N VAL A 38 -8.49 2.40 13.71
CA VAL A 38 -8.54 3.19 12.48
C VAL A 38 -7.14 3.20 11.86
N PRO A 39 -6.91 2.44 10.78
CA PRO A 39 -5.64 2.45 10.07
C PRO A 39 -5.35 3.83 9.45
N ILE A 40 -4.12 4.32 9.62
CA ILE A 40 -3.64 5.55 8.98
C ILE A 40 -2.64 5.19 7.88
N VAL A 41 -3.10 5.24 6.63
CA VAL A 41 -2.33 4.92 5.42
C VAL A 41 -2.03 6.20 4.64
N VAL A 42 -0.75 6.46 4.36
CA VAL A 42 -0.34 7.60 3.52
C VAL A 42 0.04 7.08 2.14
N GLY A 43 -0.59 7.63 1.10
CA GLY A 43 -0.33 7.27 -0.29
C GLY A 43 0.53 8.31 -1.02
N ALA A 44 1.49 7.84 -1.80
CA ALA A 44 2.18 8.59 -2.84
C ALA A 44 2.01 7.85 -4.18
N ILE A 45 1.89 8.63 -5.25
CA ILE A 45 1.58 8.10 -6.59
C ILE A 45 2.57 8.58 -7.63
N LEU A 46 2.83 7.72 -8.62
CA LEU A 46 3.64 8.01 -9.78
C LEU A 46 2.77 8.03 -11.04
N TYR A 47 3.11 8.92 -11.98
CA TYR A 47 2.50 8.89 -13.32
C TYR A 47 3.27 7.91 -14.22
N ASP A 48 2.62 6.80 -14.58
CA ASP A 48 3.13 5.75 -15.46
C ASP A 48 2.16 5.42 -16.62
N LEU A 49 1.00 6.09 -16.69
CA LEU A 49 -0.03 5.88 -17.72
C LEU A 49 0.45 6.22 -19.16
N GLY A 50 1.60 6.88 -19.28
CA GLY A 50 2.26 7.18 -20.55
C GLY A 50 3.17 6.09 -21.08
N LEU A 51 3.44 5.04 -20.29
CA LEU A 51 4.26 3.90 -20.72
C LEU A 51 3.47 3.00 -21.68
N GLU A 52 4.19 2.15 -22.44
CA GLU A 52 3.57 1.17 -23.34
C GLU A 52 2.73 0.16 -22.54
N GLY A 53 1.53 -0.17 -23.05
CA GLY A 53 0.58 -1.09 -22.40
C GLY A 53 -0.86 -0.58 -22.40
N ASP A 54 -1.79 -1.39 -21.86
CA ASP A 54 -3.18 -0.96 -21.66
C ASP A 54 -3.29 -0.05 -20.43
N ARG A 55 -3.66 1.20 -20.67
CA ARG A 55 -3.85 2.25 -19.65
C ARG A 55 -4.97 1.95 -18.65
N LYS A 56 -5.83 0.98 -18.94
CA LYS A 56 -6.87 0.52 -18.02
C LYS A 56 -6.32 -0.43 -16.96
N ILE A 57 -5.16 -1.05 -17.20
CA ILE A 57 -4.46 -1.90 -16.24
C ILE A 57 -3.70 -0.99 -15.27
N ARG A 58 -4.11 -1.02 -14.00
CA ARG A 58 -3.58 -0.14 -12.96
C ARG A 58 -3.74 -0.79 -11.58
N PRO A 59 -2.84 -0.53 -10.62
CA PRO A 59 -3.00 -1.02 -9.26
C PRO A 59 -4.31 -0.54 -8.62
N GLY A 60 -5.01 -1.46 -7.96
CA GLY A 60 -6.25 -1.20 -7.24
C GLY A 60 -6.23 -1.76 -5.82
N PRO A 61 -7.39 -1.82 -5.12
CA PRO A 61 -7.48 -2.26 -3.74
C PRO A 61 -6.85 -3.65 -3.51
N GLU A 62 -7.11 -4.63 -4.38
CA GLU A 62 -6.54 -5.98 -4.20
C GLU A 62 -5.01 -6.00 -4.27
N CYS A 63 -4.39 -5.19 -5.14
CA CYS A 63 -2.93 -5.02 -5.15
C CYS A 63 -2.42 -4.46 -3.82
N GLY A 64 -3.18 -3.55 -3.20
CA GLY A 64 -2.83 -2.97 -1.90
C GLY A 64 -2.95 -3.97 -0.75
N TYR A 65 -4.01 -4.78 -0.75
CA TYR A 65 -4.20 -5.83 0.23
C TYR A 65 -3.04 -6.85 0.18
N ILE A 66 -2.74 -7.37 -1.02
CA ILE A 66 -1.63 -8.32 -1.24
C ILE A 66 -0.29 -7.69 -0.84
N ALA A 67 -0.05 -6.42 -1.19
CA ALA A 67 1.17 -5.73 -0.79
C ALA A 67 1.32 -5.65 0.73
N ALA A 68 0.23 -5.36 1.46
CA ALA A 68 0.25 -5.28 2.91
C ALA A 68 0.45 -6.67 3.57
N GLU A 69 -0.21 -7.69 3.04
CA GLU A 69 -0.07 -9.09 3.49
C GLU A 69 1.36 -9.61 3.28
N THR A 70 1.97 -9.29 2.14
CA THR A 70 3.31 -9.76 1.77
C THR A 70 4.44 -8.89 2.33
N ALA A 71 4.10 -7.82 3.05
CA ALA A 71 5.05 -6.87 3.60
C ALA A 71 5.94 -7.49 4.68
N SER A 72 7.14 -7.91 4.29
CA SER A 72 8.13 -8.36 5.27
C SER A 72 8.79 -7.19 6.00
N ILE A 73 8.99 -7.33 7.31
CA ILE A 73 9.77 -6.37 8.10
C ILE A 73 11.25 -6.56 7.75
N SER A 74 11.76 -5.82 6.76
CA SER A 74 13.21 -5.63 6.65
C SER A 74 13.62 -4.58 7.68
N LEU A 75 14.07 -5.02 8.85
CA LEU A 75 14.62 -4.14 9.88
C LEU A 75 15.86 -3.40 9.33
N GLN A 76 15.67 -2.20 8.80
CA GLN A 76 16.76 -1.23 8.67
C GLN A 76 17.11 -0.78 10.09
N LYS A 77 18.14 -1.41 10.67
CA LYS A 77 18.62 -1.17 12.03
C LYS A 77 19.23 0.24 12.12
N LYS A 78 18.39 1.27 12.31
CA LYS A 78 18.84 2.60 12.72
C LYS A 78 17.83 3.26 13.65
N GLY A 79 18.03 3.01 14.95
CA GLY A 79 17.58 3.83 16.09
C GLY A 79 16.09 4.16 16.18
N ARG A 80 15.40 3.54 17.16
CA ARG A 80 14.11 3.95 17.77
C ARG A 80 13.26 4.91 16.92
N LEU A 81 12.56 4.37 15.94
CA LEU A 81 11.40 5.01 15.33
C LEU A 81 10.29 3.96 15.27
N GLU A 82 9.08 4.40 15.60
CA GLU A 82 7.82 3.66 15.47
C GLU A 82 7.80 2.95 14.10
N GLN A 83 7.49 1.65 14.07
CA GLN A 83 7.56 0.85 12.85
C GLN A 83 6.50 1.33 11.84
N ALA A 84 6.93 1.94 10.75
CA ALA A 84 6.10 2.16 9.57
C ALA A 84 6.47 1.12 8.52
N GLN A 85 5.51 0.32 8.05
CA GLN A 85 5.70 -0.54 6.90
C GLN A 85 5.73 0.34 5.64
N VAL A 86 6.81 0.24 4.85
CA VAL A 86 6.90 0.86 3.53
C VAL A 86 6.47 -0.19 2.50
N LEU A 87 5.31 0.04 1.90
CA LEU A 87 4.79 -0.81 0.83
C LEU A 87 5.12 -0.14 -0.51
N GLN A 88 6.03 -0.76 -1.25
CA GLN A 88 6.38 -0.31 -2.59
C GLN A 88 5.88 -1.33 -3.61
N LEU A 89 4.87 -0.93 -4.38
CA LEU A 89 4.44 -1.69 -5.55
C LEU A 89 5.36 -1.32 -6.71
N GLY A 90 6.38 -2.14 -6.95
CA GLY A 90 7.43 -1.90 -7.94
C GLY A 90 7.61 -3.06 -8.93
N ARG A 91 7.34 -2.76 -10.21
CA ARG A 91 7.36 -3.59 -11.44
C ARG A 91 6.18 -4.54 -11.64
N TRP A 92 5.25 -4.09 -12.49
CA TRP A 92 4.47 -4.99 -13.34
C TRP A 92 5.43 -5.78 -14.24
N VAL A 93 5.36 -7.10 -14.16
CA VAL A 93 5.84 -8.01 -15.21
C VAL A 93 4.57 -8.52 -15.90
N GLU A 94 4.54 -8.55 -17.23
CA GLU A 94 3.39 -9.09 -17.98
C GLU A 94 2.94 -10.44 -17.38
N GLY A 95 1.67 -10.51 -16.94
CA GLY A 95 1.04 -11.79 -16.58
C GLY A 95 0.50 -11.98 -15.15
N ASP A 96 0.33 -10.94 -14.33
CA ASP A 96 -0.51 -11.08 -13.13
C ASP A 96 -2.01 -11.05 -13.51
N PRO A 97 -2.86 -11.87 -12.86
CA PRO A 97 -4.18 -12.28 -13.36
C PRO A 97 -5.24 -11.17 -13.48
#